data_AF-I5AW69-F1
#
_entry.id   AF-I5AW69-F1
#
_cell.length_a   1.000
_cell.length_b   1.000
_cell.length_c   1.000
_cell.angle_alpha   90.00
_cell.angle_beta   90.00
_cell.angle_gamma   90.00
#
_symmetry.space_group_name_H-M   'P 1'
#
loop_
_entity.id
_entity.type
_entity.pdbx_description
1 polymer ?
#
loop_
_entity_poly.entity_id
_entity_poly.type
_entity_poly.pdbx_seq_one_letter_code
_entity_poly.pdbx_strand_id
1 'polypeptide(L)'
;MTFRPENSIDEFERNGYQKVGEIPNLYRPGVTEYMMAKDQKKRLSLTMKPKDLSKMTLEELWELFPIFLVAHDDRWEESFDEVEKMLIGLLADQPVVRISHIGSTAIQGIWAKNIIDVMVEISQSVSIKDMVQILKQDGFIIMSTAKNRISLNKGYTENGFADKVYHIHLRYTGDNDELYFRDYLNEHPDVAKEYETLKLRLWKQYEHNRDAYTNAKTDFISKWTAEARKEYGDRY
;
A
#
# COMPACT_ATOMS: atom_id res chain seq x y z
N MET A 1 29.17 -3.45 -46.85
CA MET A 1 29.79 -2.33 -46.09
C MET A 1 28.89 -2.05 -44.91
N THR A 2 29.38 -2.41 -43.74
CA THR A 2 28.72 -2.39 -42.43
C THR A 2 28.65 -0.96 -41.88
N PHE A 3 27.45 -0.47 -41.56
CA PHE A 3 27.29 0.70 -40.71
C PHE A 3 27.16 0.24 -39.25
N ARG A 4 28.12 0.66 -38.43
CA ARG A 4 28.09 0.56 -36.97
C ARG A 4 27.28 1.76 -36.43
N PRO A 5 26.44 1.59 -35.39
CA PRO A 5 25.94 2.72 -34.63
C PRO A 5 26.98 3.15 -33.59
N GLU A 6 27.27 4.45 -33.54
CA GLU A 6 28.09 5.08 -32.51
C GLU A 6 27.31 5.24 -31.20
N ASN A 7 27.90 4.68 -30.15
CA ASN A 7 27.82 4.98 -28.73
C ASN A 7 26.95 6.16 -28.27
N SER A 8 25.91 5.85 -27.49
CA SER A 8 25.37 6.72 -26.43
C SER A 8 25.40 5.98 -25.10
N ILE A 9 26.60 5.61 -24.66
CA ILE A 9 26.90 5.20 -23.29
C ILE A 9 27.78 6.30 -22.73
N ASP A 10 27.22 7.45 -22.30
CA ASP A 10 28.04 8.44 -21.57
C ASP A 10 27.27 9.55 -20.82
N GLU A 11 26.05 9.26 -20.33
CA GLU A 11 25.35 10.16 -19.39
C GLU A 11 25.12 9.53 -18.01
N PHE A 12 25.21 8.20 -17.90
CA PHE A 12 25.02 7.45 -16.64
C PHE A 12 26.21 7.56 -15.67
N GLU A 13 27.45 7.72 -16.16
CA GLU A 13 28.65 7.70 -15.32
C GLU A 13 29.02 9.08 -14.75
N ARG A 14 28.50 10.19 -15.31
CA ARG A 14 28.79 11.56 -14.79
C ARG A 14 28.12 11.88 -13.45
N ASN A 15 27.05 11.17 -13.09
CA ASN A 15 26.28 11.43 -11.88
C ASN A 15 26.66 10.53 -10.69
N GLY A 16 27.78 9.80 -10.75
CA GLY A 16 28.28 9.01 -9.62
C GLY A 16 27.45 7.77 -9.27
N TYR A 17 26.62 7.28 -10.20
CA TYR A 17 25.89 6.02 -10.03
C TYR A 17 26.80 4.83 -10.35
N GLN A 18 27.13 4.01 -9.35
CA GLN A 18 27.74 2.71 -9.59
C GLN A 18 26.71 1.74 -10.18
N LYS A 19 27.13 0.96 -11.18
CA LYS A 19 26.40 -0.24 -11.63
C LYS A 19 26.12 -1.12 -10.42
N VAL A 20 24.84 -1.31 -10.10
CA VAL A 20 24.43 -2.26 -9.05
C VAL A 20 24.77 -3.65 -9.57
N GLY A 21 25.79 -4.27 -8.98
CA GLY A 21 26.12 -5.67 -9.22
C GLY A 21 24.92 -6.57 -8.91
N GLU A 22 24.86 -7.72 -9.56
CA GLU A 22 23.82 -8.73 -9.38
C GLU A 22 23.45 -8.89 -7.90
N ILE A 23 22.18 -8.62 -7.57
CA ILE A 23 21.65 -8.79 -6.21
C ILE A 23 21.85 -10.26 -5.85
N PRO A 24 22.67 -10.61 -4.84
CA PRO A 24 22.85 -11.99 -4.43
C PRO A 24 21.50 -12.60 -4.09
N ASN A 25 21.29 -13.87 -4.44
CA ASN A 25 20.09 -14.65 -4.19
C ASN A 25 19.69 -14.54 -2.71
N LEU A 26 18.88 -13.52 -2.38
CA LEU A 26 18.43 -13.23 -1.04
C LEU A 26 17.50 -14.39 -0.66
N TYR A 27 17.91 -15.09 0.39
CA TYR A 27 17.13 -16.05 1.14
C TYR A 27 15.64 -15.68 1.09
N ARG A 28 14.82 -16.61 0.57
CA ARG A 28 13.36 -16.47 0.44
C ARG A 28 12.72 -17.21 1.61
N PRO A 29 12.57 -16.59 2.81
CA PRO A 29 11.71 -17.19 3.79
C PRO A 29 10.29 -17.13 3.22
N GLY A 30 9.68 -18.31 3.02
CA GLY A 30 8.26 -18.38 2.73
C GLY A 30 7.48 -17.68 3.85
N VAL A 31 6.27 -17.24 3.55
CA VAL A 31 5.34 -16.67 4.54
C VAL A 31 5.29 -17.54 5.82
N THR A 32 5.39 -18.86 5.65
CA THR A 32 5.49 -19.86 6.71
C THR A 32 6.67 -19.66 7.66
N GLU A 33 7.85 -19.29 7.18
CA GLU A 33 9.05 -19.09 8.02
C GLU A 33 8.94 -17.81 8.87
N TYR A 34 8.35 -16.74 8.32
CA TYR A 34 8.02 -15.54 9.08
C TYR A 34 6.92 -15.82 10.13
N MET A 35 5.90 -16.61 9.77
CA MET A 35 4.88 -17.07 10.71
C MET A 35 5.47 -17.97 11.82
N MET A 36 6.45 -18.83 11.49
CA MET A 36 7.13 -19.72 12.45
C MET A 36 8.02 -18.95 13.43
N ALA A 37 8.76 -17.93 12.96
CA ALA A 37 9.49 -17.01 13.83
C ALA A 37 8.55 -16.22 14.77
N LYS A 38 7.34 -15.88 14.27
CA LYS A 38 6.27 -15.29 15.08
C LYS A 38 5.73 -16.26 16.13
N ASP A 39 5.54 -17.54 15.82
CA ASP A 39 5.08 -18.53 16.81
C ASP A 39 6.06 -18.70 17.97
N GLN A 40 7.36 -18.54 17.73
CA GLN A 40 8.38 -18.53 18.78
C GLN A 40 8.31 -17.27 19.66
N LYS A 41 8.13 -16.07 19.07
CA LYS A 41 7.90 -14.82 19.84
C LYS A 41 6.56 -14.80 20.58
N LYS A 42 5.51 -15.35 19.98
CA LYS A 42 4.17 -15.53 20.57
C LYS A 42 4.21 -16.46 21.78
N ARG A 43 5.07 -17.48 21.77
CA ARG A 43 5.35 -18.33 22.93
C ARG A 43 6.01 -17.58 24.09
N LEU A 44 6.79 -16.54 23.81
CA LEU A 44 7.46 -15.69 24.81
C LEU A 44 6.54 -14.59 25.37
N SER A 45 5.49 -14.17 24.66
CA SER A 45 4.57 -13.09 25.06
C SER A 45 3.31 -13.55 25.82
N LEU A 46 3.17 -14.86 26.09
CA LEU A 46 1.99 -15.49 26.72
C LEU A 46 1.70 -15.07 28.18
N THR A 47 2.46 -14.14 28.75
CA THR A 47 2.31 -13.70 30.16
C THR A 47 1.56 -12.37 30.32
N MET A 48 1.23 -11.66 29.24
CA MET A 48 0.52 -10.38 29.32
C MET A 48 -0.82 -10.44 28.59
N LYS A 49 -1.90 -10.00 29.26
CA LYS A 49 -3.20 -9.83 28.61
C LYS A 49 -3.07 -8.82 27.46
N PRO A 50 -3.68 -9.07 26.28
CA PRO A 50 -3.65 -8.11 25.19
C PRO A 50 -4.26 -6.79 25.67
N LYS A 51 -3.59 -5.69 25.32
CA LYS A 51 -4.07 -4.34 25.58
C LYS A 51 -5.01 -3.95 24.44
N ASP A 52 -6.07 -3.22 24.77
CA ASP A 52 -6.95 -2.63 23.75
C ASP A 52 -6.11 -1.73 22.83
N LEU A 53 -6.26 -1.89 21.51
CA LEU A 53 -5.53 -1.10 20.51
C LEU A 53 -5.71 0.41 20.72
N SER A 54 -6.89 0.85 21.17
CA SER A 54 -7.18 2.27 21.40
C SER A 54 -6.39 2.86 22.59
N LYS A 55 -5.78 2.01 23.41
CA LYS A 55 -5.00 2.40 24.60
C LYS A 55 -3.50 2.28 24.34
N MET A 56 -3.09 1.72 23.21
CA MET A 56 -1.69 1.55 22.86
C MET A 56 -1.03 2.87 22.45
N THR A 57 0.26 3.03 22.77
CA THR A 57 1.07 4.11 22.18
C THR A 57 1.34 3.80 20.71
N LEU A 58 1.83 4.80 19.98
CA LEU A 58 2.16 4.62 18.57
C LEU A 58 3.30 3.61 18.38
N GLU A 59 4.27 3.60 19.29
CA GLU A 59 5.37 2.63 19.32
C GLU A 59 4.87 1.20 19.60
N GLU A 60 3.97 1.03 20.57
CA GLU A 60 3.34 -0.28 20.84
C GLU A 60 2.57 -0.79 19.60
N LEU A 61 1.88 0.10 18.89
CA LEU A 61 1.20 -0.24 17.64
C LEU A 61 2.20 -0.59 16.53
N TRP A 62 3.32 0.10 16.41
CA TRP A 62 4.35 -0.21 15.40
C TRP A 62 5.10 -1.52 15.67
N GLU A 63 5.25 -1.89 16.94
CA GLU A 63 5.76 -3.21 17.32
C GLU A 63 4.75 -4.33 17.01
N LEU A 64 3.46 -4.08 17.23
CA LEU A 64 2.40 -5.05 16.94
C LEU A 64 2.13 -5.20 15.44
N PHE A 65 2.27 -4.10 14.69
CA PHE A 65 2.01 -4.01 13.25
C PHE A 65 3.27 -3.54 12.50
N PRO A 66 4.37 -4.31 12.53
CA PRO A 66 5.59 -3.94 11.85
C PRO A 66 5.36 -3.90 10.33
N ILE A 67 6.19 -3.12 9.66
CA ILE A 67 6.26 -3.17 8.20
C ILE A 67 6.93 -4.48 7.83
N PHE A 68 6.26 -5.29 7.03
CA PHE A 68 6.88 -6.41 6.33
C PHE A 68 6.28 -6.50 4.93
N LEU A 69 7.12 -6.88 3.98
CA LEU A 69 6.71 -7.04 2.58
C LEU A 69 6.71 -8.53 2.24
N VAL A 70 5.73 -8.92 1.42
CA VAL A 70 5.63 -10.25 0.82
C VAL A 70 5.73 -10.13 -0.69
N ALA A 71 6.10 -11.22 -1.36
CA ALA A 71 6.05 -11.31 -2.81
C ALA A 71 4.61 -11.08 -3.33
N HIS A 72 4.50 -10.70 -4.60
CA HIS A 72 3.20 -10.57 -5.27
C HIS A 72 2.37 -11.84 -5.10
N ASP A 73 1.06 -11.67 -4.90
CA ASP A 73 0.10 -12.76 -4.70
C ASP A 73 -1.16 -12.46 -5.52
N ASP A 74 -1.44 -13.32 -6.51
CA ASP A 74 -2.57 -13.15 -7.43
C ASP A 74 -3.93 -13.13 -6.70
N ARG A 75 -4.00 -13.69 -5.47
CA ARG A 75 -5.21 -13.67 -4.63
C ARG A 75 -5.55 -12.29 -4.07
N TRP A 76 -4.71 -11.28 -4.29
CA TRP A 76 -5.03 -9.90 -3.92
C TRP A 76 -6.20 -9.35 -4.71
N GLU A 77 -6.36 -9.76 -5.97
CA GLU A 77 -7.52 -9.37 -6.78
C GLU A 77 -8.81 -9.98 -6.21
N GLU A 78 -8.79 -11.28 -5.86
CA GLU A 78 -9.93 -11.93 -5.20
C GLU A 78 -10.27 -11.26 -3.85
N SER A 79 -9.24 -10.89 -3.08
CA SER A 79 -9.42 -10.20 -1.80
C SER A 79 -9.99 -8.79 -1.97
N PHE A 80 -9.66 -8.12 -3.08
CA PHE A 80 -10.26 -6.86 -3.46
C PHE A 80 -11.74 -7.02 -3.87
N ASP A 81 -12.05 -7.98 -4.74
CA ASP A 81 -13.42 -8.26 -5.18
C ASP A 81 -14.37 -8.51 -4.01
N GLU A 82 -13.91 -9.23 -2.98
CA GLU A 82 -14.69 -9.48 -1.77
C GLU A 82 -15.00 -8.20 -0.99
N VAL A 83 -13.99 -7.35 -0.76
CA VAL A 83 -14.20 -6.10 0.00
C VAL A 83 -14.99 -5.09 -0.83
N GLU A 84 -14.81 -5.05 -2.15
CA GLU A 84 -15.62 -4.24 -3.05
C GLU A 84 -17.09 -4.64 -2.97
N LYS A 85 -17.42 -5.93 -3.10
CA LYS A 85 -18.81 -6.43 -2.98
C LYS A 85 -19.43 -6.06 -1.63
N MET A 86 -18.67 -6.20 -0.55
CA MET A 86 -19.11 -5.80 0.79
C MET A 86 -19.40 -4.30 0.86
N LEU A 87 -18.50 -3.45 0.33
CA LEU A 87 -18.68 -1.99 0.33
C LEU A 87 -19.86 -1.55 -0.54
N ILE A 88 -20.07 -2.17 -1.70
CA ILE A 88 -21.25 -1.93 -2.54
C ILE A 88 -22.53 -2.20 -1.75
N GLY A 89 -22.58 -3.30 -1.00
CA GLY A 89 -23.73 -3.62 -0.15
C GLY A 89 -23.93 -2.62 0.99
N LEU A 90 -22.86 -2.25 1.71
CA LEU A 90 -22.93 -1.30 2.83
C LEU A 90 -23.30 0.12 2.40
N LEU A 91 -22.88 0.53 1.20
CA LEU A 91 -22.98 1.90 0.71
C LEU A 91 -24.05 2.06 -0.38
N ALA A 92 -24.95 1.08 -0.53
CA ALA A 92 -25.95 1.06 -1.61
C ALA A 92 -26.83 2.30 -1.68
N ASP A 93 -27.15 2.91 -0.52
CA ASP A 93 -27.98 4.12 -0.43
C ASP A 93 -27.17 5.43 -0.50
N GLN A 94 -25.87 5.35 -0.77
CA GLN A 94 -24.97 6.51 -0.85
C GLN A 94 -24.53 6.72 -2.30
N PRO A 95 -24.39 7.96 -2.79
CA PRO A 95 -23.91 8.23 -4.14
C PRO A 95 -22.38 8.08 -4.21
N VAL A 96 -21.94 6.82 -4.17
CA VAL A 96 -20.59 6.37 -4.47
C VAL A 96 -20.39 6.45 -5.98
N VAL A 97 -19.34 7.13 -6.41
CA VAL A 97 -18.99 7.32 -7.82
C VAL A 97 -18.14 6.16 -8.32
N ARG A 98 -17.18 5.71 -7.50
CA ARG A 98 -16.24 4.65 -7.87
C ARG A 98 -15.73 3.95 -6.62
N ILE A 99 -15.55 2.63 -6.71
CA ILE A 99 -14.72 1.86 -5.79
C ILE A 99 -13.55 1.30 -6.62
N SER A 100 -12.34 1.32 -6.09
CA SER A 100 -11.16 0.90 -6.85
C SER A 100 -10.09 0.30 -5.98
N HIS A 101 -9.46 -0.75 -6.48
CA HIS A 101 -8.24 -1.30 -5.91
C HIS A 101 -7.09 -0.34 -6.19
N ILE A 102 -6.43 0.14 -5.14
CA ILE A 102 -5.28 1.03 -5.24
C ILE A 102 -4.11 0.47 -4.42
N GLY A 103 -3.06 1.27 -4.28
CA GLY A 103 -1.89 0.88 -3.49
C GLY A 103 -1.03 -0.19 -4.17
N SER A 104 -0.09 -0.76 -3.41
CA SER A 104 0.89 -1.68 -3.99
C SER A 104 0.33 -3.05 -4.34
N THR A 105 -0.76 -3.48 -3.70
CA THR A 105 -1.39 -4.79 -3.99
C THR A 105 -2.19 -4.78 -5.29
N ALA A 106 -2.49 -3.59 -5.84
CA ALA A 106 -3.09 -3.42 -7.16
C ALA A 106 -2.04 -3.35 -8.30
N ILE A 107 -0.74 -3.46 -7.97
CA ILE A 107 0.35 -3.42 -8.95
C ILE A 107 0.92 -4.82 -9.12
N GLN A 108 0.97 -5.27 -10.37
CA GLN A 108 1.38 -6.61 -10.74
C GLN A 108 2.89 -6.82 -10.53
N GLY A 109 3.26 -7.99 -9.99
CA GLY A 109 4.65 -8.44 -9.94
C GLY A 109 5.58 -7.74 -8.94
N ILE A 110 5.07 -6.88 -8.04
CA ILE A 110 5.89 -6.21 -7.02
C ILE A 110 5.63 -6.70 -5.60
N TRP A 111 6.66 -6.65 -4.75
CA TRP A 111 6.51 -6.90 -3.31
C TRP A 111 5.71 -5.80 -2.61
N ALA A 112 4.80 -6.17 -1.74
CA ALA A 112 3.92 -5.23 -1.04
C ALA A 112 3.66 -5.65 0.42
N LYS A 113 3.12 -4.71 1.21
CA LYS A 113 2.48 -5.08 2.47
C LYS A 113 1.23 -5.88 2.09
N ASN A 114 0.97 -6.98 2.79
CA ASN A 114 -0.22 -7.81 2.54
C ASN A 114 -1.49 -7.13 3.10
N ILE A 115 -1.84 -5.99 2.52
CA ILE A 115 -2.95 -5.11 2.89
C ILE A 115 -3.60 -4.64 1.59
N ILE A 116 -4.90 -4.80 1.47
CA ILE A 116 -5.66 -4.33 0.31
C ILE A 116 -6.05 -2.88 0.56
N ASP A 117 -5.50 -1.96 -0.24
CA ASP A 117 -5.86 -0.55 -0.21
C ASP A 117 -7.01 -0.31 -1.20
N VAL A 118 -8.13 0.22 -0.72
CA VAL A 118 -9.35 0.47 -1.50
C VAL A 118 -9.64 1.96 -1.48
N MET A 119 -9.84 2.56 -2.64
CA MET A 119 -10.37 3.92 -2.74
C MET A 119 -11.87 3.85 -2.97
N VAL A 120 -12.61 4.67 -2.21
CA VAL A 120 -14.04 4.89 -2.41
C VAL A 120 -14.22 6.38 -2.70
N GLU A 121 -14.50 6.69 -3.96
CA GLU A 121 -14.81 8.04 -4.42
C GLU A 121 -16.29 8.34 -4.23
N ILE A 122 -16.59 9.42 -3.52
CA ILE A 122 -17.95 9.87 -3.23
C ILE A 122 -18.23 11.21 -3.90
N SER A 123 -19.51 11.44 -4.24
CA SER A 123 -19.96 12.74 -4.73
C SER A 123 -19.73 13.85 -3.69
N GLN A 124 -19.46 15.07 -4.18
CA GLN A 124 -19.38 16.29 -3.36
C GLN A 124 -20.69 16.60 -2.61
N SER A 125 -21.81 16.00 -3.02
CA SER A 125 -23.12 16.15 -2.37
C SER A 125 -23.25 15.35 -1.06
N VAL A 126 -22.27 14.53 -0.71
CA VAL A 126 -22.31 13.66 0.49
C VAL A 126 -21.37 14.15 1.55
N SER A 127 -21.80 14.06 2.80
CA SER A 127 -20.91 14.22 3.95
C SER A 127 -19.98 13.01 4.06
N ILE A 128 -18.68 13.21 3.87
CA ILE A 128 -17.66 12.17 4.15
C ILE A 128 -17.76 11.62 5.58
N LYS A 129 -18.27 12.41 6.54
CA LYS A 129 -18.47 11.96 7.93
C LYS A 129 -19.59 10.93 8.05
N ASP A 130 -20.62 11.02 7.20
CA ASP A 130 -21.76 10.10 7.22
C ASP A 130 -21.31 8.75 6.67
N MET A 131 -20.52 8.76 5.59
CA MET A 131 -19.83 7.57 5.06
C MET A 131 -18.98 6.88 6.13
N VAL A 132 -18.22 7.68 6.90
CA VAL A 132 -17.43 7.16 8.02
C VAL A 132 -18.29 6.48 9.08
N GLN A 133 -19.47 7.03 9.42
CA GLN A 133 -20.33 6.39 10.42
C GLN A 133 -20.84 5.04 9.93
N ILE A 134 -21.23 4.93 8.65
CA ILE A 134 -21.68 3.66 8.05
C ILE A 134 -20.55 2.62 8.14
N LEU A 135 -19.33 2.97 7.71
CA LEU A 135 -18.19 2.05 7.79
C LEU A 135 -17.82 1.67 9.23
N LYS A 136 -17.90 2.62 10.17
CA LYS A 136 -17.65 2.33 11.59
C LYS A 136 -18.66 1.35 12.19
N GLN A 137 -19.92 1.39 11.76
CA GLN A 137 -20.94 0.42 12.20
C GLN A 137 -20.60 -1.00 11.76
N ASP A 138 -19.89 -1.16 10.64
CA ASP A 138 -19.35 -2.45 10.16
C ASP A 138 -17.96 -2.80 10.77
N GLY A 139 -17.49 -2.01 11.74
CA GLY A 139 -16.25 -2.29 12.48
C GLY A 139 -14.98 -1.76 11.83
N PHE A 140 -15.07 -0.84 10.86
CA PHE A 140 -13.90 -0.09 10.40
C PHE A 140 -13.43 0.93 11.44
N ILE A 141 -12.11 1.08 11.58
CA ILE A 141 -11.47 1.96 12.55
C ILE A 141 -10.76 3.10 11.80
N ILE A 142 -11.00 4.35 12.20
CA ILE A 142 -10.33 5.51 11.59
C ILE A 142 -8.82 5.46 11.89
N MET A 143 -8.01 5.58 10.85
CA MET A 143 -6.54 5.70 10.94
C MET A 143 -6.08 7.15 10.87
N SER A 144 -6.68 7.93 9.98
CA SER A 144 -6.31 9.33 9.75
C SER A 144 -7.51 10.12 9.24
N THR A 145 -7.53 11.41 9.59
CA THR A 145 -8.55 12.36 9.15
C THR A 145 -7.87 13.64 8.71
N ALA A 146 -8.09 14.01 7.45
CA ALA A 146 -7.81 15.32 6.89
C ALA A 146 -9.12 15.90 6.33
N LYS A 147 -9.10 17.19 5.92
CA LYS A 147 -10.31 17.92 5.53
C LYS A 147 -11.22 17.16 4.57
N ASN A 148 -10.65 16.57 3.52
CA ASN A 148 -11.36 15.88 2.43
C ASN A 148 -10.87 14.44 2.22
N ARG A 149 -10.04 13.92 3.12
CA ARG A 149 -9.44 12.57 3.03
C ARG A 149 -9.57 11.89 4.37
N ILE A 150 -10.24 10.74 4.40
CA ILE A 150 -10.30 9.91 5.61
C ILE A 150 -9.83 8.51 5.22
N SER A 151 -8.95 7.94 6.05
CA SER A 151 -8.52 6.56 5.88
C SER A 151 -8.97 5.73 7.08
N LEU A 152 -9.54 4.57 6.82
CA LEU A 152 -9.98 3.61 7.82
C LEU A 152 -9.29 2.26 7.60
N ASN A 153 -9.29 1.40 8.60
CA ASN A 153 -8.82 0.02 8.49
C ASN A 153 -9.82 -0.99 9.05
N LYS A 154 -9.70 -2.23 8.58
CA LYS A 154 -10.31 -3.43 9.17
C LYS A 154 -9.29 -4.56 9.12
N GLY A 155 -9.23 -5.38 10.17
CA GLY A 155 -8.27 -6.49 10.30
C GLY A 155 -7.04 -6.21 11.18
N TYR A 156 -7.01 -5.10 11.92
CA TYR A 156 -6.04 -4.88 12.98
C TYR A 156 -6.61 -5.42 14.29
N THR A 157 -5.91 -6.36 14.93
CA THR A 157 -6.39 -7.01 16.17
C THR A 157 -5.36 -6.89 17.29
N GLU A 158 -5.78 -7.13 18.53
CA GLU A 158 -4.87 -7.13 19.69
C GLU A 158 -3.79 -8.23 19.59
N ASN A 159 -3.95 -9.19 18.66
CA ASN A 159 -2.99 -10.26 18.39
C ASN A 159 -2.19 -10.04 17.08
N GLY A 160 -2.27 -8.85 16.50
CA GLY A 160 -1.66 -8.50 15.21
C GLY A 160 -2.67 -8.48 14.06
N PHE A 161 -2.17 -8.58 12.82
CA PHE A 161 -3.03 -8.58 11.64
C PHE A 161 -3.91 -9.84 11.58
N ALA A 162 -5.18 -9.65 11.20
CA ALA A 162 -6.05 -10.72 10.74
C ALA A 162 -5.58 -11.26 9.38
N ASP A 163 -6.17 -12.37 8.93
CA ASP A 163 -5.83 -12.98 7.64
C ASP A 163 -6.09 -12.04 6.46
N LYS A 164 -7.13 -11.21 6.56
CA LYS A 164 -7.50 -10.19 5.58
C LYS A 164 -7.46 -8.82 6.25
N VAL A 165 -6.71 -7.90 5.65
CA VAL A 165 -6.52 -6.54 6.14
C VAL A 165 -6.84 -5.56 5.02
N TYR A 166 -7.71 -4.61 5.34
CA TYR A 166 -8.20 -3.61 4.39
C TYR A 166 -7.88 -2.21 4.89
N HIS A 167 -7.41 -1.35 4.00
CA HIS A 167 -7.42 0.10 4.18
C HIS A 167 -8.45 0.71 3.24
N ILE A 168 -9.39 1.48 3.79
CA ILE A 168 -10.40 2.18 3.01
C ILE A 168 -10.07 3.66 2.99
N HIS A 169 -9.86 4.20 1.80
CA HIS A 169 -9.55 5.59 1.55
C HIS A 169 -10.78 6.28 0.97
N LEU A 170 -11.48 7.05 1.79
CA LEU A 170 -12.57 7.91 1.34
C LEU A 170 -11.99 9.18 0.72
N ARG A 171 -12.45 9.47 -0.50
CA ARG A 171 -12.06 10.63 -1.31
C ARG A 171 -13.29 11.23 -1.97
N TYR A 172 -13.30 12.53 -2.21
CA TYR A 172 -14.25 13.10 -3.16
C TYR A 172 -13.77 12.88 -4.60
N THR A 173 -14.70 12.79 -5.54
CA THR A 173 -14.39 12.68 -6.98
C THR A 173 -13.36 13.72 -7.42
N GLY A 174 -12.37 13.27 -8.18
CA GLY A 174 -11.25 14.08 -8.68
C GLY A 174 -10.00 14.06 -7.77
N ASP A 175 -10.11 13.58 -6.54
CA ASP A 175 -8.97 13.34 -5.64
C ASP A 175 -8.52 11.87 -5.73
N ASN A 176 -7.93 11.52 -6.90
CA ASN A 176 -7.75 10.14 -7.36
C ASN A 176 -6.35 9.84 -7.92
N ASP A 177 -5.33 10.55 -7.43
CA ASP A 177 -3.91 10.38 -7.80
C ASP A 177 -3.43 8.92 -7.71
N GLU A 178 -3.96 8.17 -6.74
CA GLU A 178 -3.60 6.78 -6.51
C GLU A 178 -3.97 5.86 -7.70
N LEU A 179 -4.98 6.21 -8.51
CA LEU A 179 -5.34 5.48 -9.74
C LEU A 179 -4.32 5.71 -10.86
N TYR A 180 -3.93 6.97 -11.06
CA TYR A 180 -2.90 7.32 -12.04
C TYR A 180 -1.58 6.62 -11.71
N PHE A 181 -1.17 6.63 -10.44
CA PHE A 181 0.03 5.93 -10.00
C PHE A 181 -0.05 4.41 -10.22
N ARG A 182 -1.16 3.77 -9.84
CA ARG A 182 -1.37 2.33 -10.04
C ARG A 182 -1.24 1.94 -11.50
N ASP A 183 -2.02 2.60 -12.36
CA ASP A 183 -2.07 2.26 -13.78
C ASP A 183 -0.72 2.45 -14.44
N TYR A 184 -0.06 3.56 -14.14
CA TYR A 184 1.26 3.85 -14.68
C TYR A 184 2.26 2.75 -14.31
N LEU A 185 2.28 2.31 -13.05
CA LEU A 185 3.19 1.23 -12.65
C LEU A 185 2.83 -0.12 -13.30
N ASN A 186 1.55 -0.39 -13.57
CA ASN A 186 1.16 -1.61 -14.30
C ASN A 186 1.52 -1.55 -15.79
N GLU A 187 1.47 -0.37 -16.40
CA GLU A 187 1.87 -0.15 -17.80
C GLU A 187 3.40 -0.01 -17.96
N HIS A 188 4.13 0.32 -16.89
CA HIS A 188 5.60 0.49 -16.85
C HIS A 188 6.28 -0.44 -15.82
N PRO A 189 6.49 -1.74 -16.15
CA PRO A 189 7.04 -2.72 -15.21
C PRO A 189 8.45 -2.40 -14.68
N ASP A 190 9.25 -1.69 -15.47
CA ASP A 190 10.57 -1.20 -15.07
C ASP A 190 10.46 -0.17 -13.93
N VAL A 191 9.55 0.79 -14.05
CA VAL A 191 9.24 1.77 -12.99
C VAL A 191 8.65 1.09 -11.76
N ALA A 192 7.77 0.10 -11.94
CA ALA A 192 7.27 -0.71 -10.83
C ALA A 192 8.41 -1.44 -10.09
N LYS A 193 9.42 -1.91 -10.80
CA LYS A 193 10.59 -2.56 -10.20
C LYS A 193 11.50 -1.58 -9.45
N GLU A 194 11.67 -0.36 -9.94
CA GLU A 194 12.32 0.71 -9.18
C GLU A 194 11.57 1.01 -7.88
N TYR A 195 10.23 1.08 -7.95
CA TYR A 195 9.40 1.30 -6.77
C TYR A 195 9.53 0.18 -5.74
N GLU A 196 9.58 -1.07 -6.20
CA GLU A 196 9.83 -2.23 -5.33
C GLU A 196 11.20 -2.14 -4.66
N THR A 197 12.25 -1.82 -5.41
CA THR A 197 13.62 -1.70 -4.90
C THR A 197 13.71 -0.63 -3.80
N LEU A 198 13.04 0.51 -4.03
CA LEU A 198 12.88 1.56 -3.03
C LEU A 198 12.19 1.02 -1.77
N LYS A 199 11.05 0.33 -1.92
CA LYS A 199 10.28 -0.23 -0.79
C LYS A 199 11.08 -1.24 0.02
N LEU A 200 11.79 -2.15 -0.63
CA LEU A 200 12.61 -3.17 0.03
C LEU A 200 13.74 -2.53 0.85
N ARG A 201 14.40 -1.50 0.32
CA ARG A 201 15.42 -0.73 1.05
C ARG A 201 14.81 -0.01 2.25
N LEU A 202 13.70 0.70 2.06
CA LEU A 202 13.03 1.45 3.13
C LEU A 202 12.48 0.55 4.23
N TRP A 203 12.02 -0.65 3.87
CA TRP A 203 11.52 -1.63 4.85
C TRP A 203 12.60 -1.96 5.88
N LYS A 204 13.84 -2.20 5.45
CA LYS A 204 14.95 -2.51 6.37
C LYS A 204 15.34 -1.34 7.27
N GLN A 205 15.10 -0.11 6.83
CA GLN A 205 15.42 1.09 7.60
C GLN A 205 14.32 1.49 8.59
N TYR A 206 13.06 1.21 8.25
CA TYR A 206 11.88 1.77 8.93
C TYR A 206 10.87 0.70 9.37
N GLU A 207 11.33 -0.51 9.69
CA GLU A 207 10.48 -1.66 10.07
C GLU A 207 9.42 -1.30 11.13
N HIS A 208 9.81 -0.51 12.13
CA HIS A 208 8.96 -0.04 13.22
C HIS A 208 8.66 1.46 13.15
N ASN A 209 8.71 2.07 11.97
CA ASN A 209 8.36 3.48 11.79
C ASN A 209 7.56 3.68 10.50
N ARG A 210 6.26 3.46 10.60
CA ARG A 210 5.32 3.53 9.45
C ARG A 210 5.32 4.91 8.79
N ASP A 211 5.41 5.97 9.58
CA ASP A 211 5.32 7.33 9.08
C ASP A 211 6.56 7.70 8.28
N ALA A 212 7.75 7.39 8.80
CA ALA A 212 9.00 7.59 8.07
C ALA A 212 9.04 6.76 6.78
N TYR A 213 8.59 5.49 6.81
CA TYR A 213 8.48 4.66 5.62
C TYR A 213 7.54 5.25 4.57
N THR A 214 6.42 5.84 5.00
CA THR A 214 5.44 6.46 4.10
C THR A 214 6.01 7.73 3.47
N ASN A 215 6.59 8.61 4.30
CA ASN A 215 7.18 9.87 3.87
C ASN A 215 8.37 9.68 2.92
N ALA A 216 9.20 8.66 3.16
CA ALA A 216 10.38 8.39 2.32
C ALA A 216 10.04 7.91 0.89
N LYS A 217 8.76 7.63 0.59
CA LYS A 217 8.29 7.28 -0.76
C LYS A 217 7.66 8.45 -1.50
N THR A 218 7.38 9.57 -0.81
CA THR A 218 6.57 10.67 -1.32
C THR A 218 7.11 11.22 -2.64
N ASP A 219 8.42 11.44 -2.75
CA ASP A 219 9.02 12.02 -3.95
C ASP A 219 8.87 11.10 -5.17
N PHE A 220 9.09 9.79 -4.98
CA PHE A 220 8.93 8.79 -6.02
C PHE A 220 7.48 8.73 -6.51
N ILE A 221 6.53 8.66 -5.56
CA ILE A 221 5.09 8.61 -5.88
C ILE A 221 4.68 9.88 -6.62
N SER A 222 5.04 11.05 -6.10
CA SER A 222 4.67 12.35 -6.67
C SER A 222 5.21 12.52 -8.08
N LYS A 223 6.47 12.13 -8.33
CA LYS A 223 7.08 12.16 -9.67
C LYS A 223 6.27 11.34 -10.67
N TRP A 224 6.03 10.07 -10.37
CA TRP A 224 5.40 9.17 -11.34
C TRP A 224 3.89 9.37 -11.47
N THR A 225 3.21 9.84 -10.41
CA THR A 225 1.83 10.34 -10.53
C THR A 225 1.76 11.53 -11.49
N ALA A 226 2.72 12.46 -11.43
CA ALA A 226 2.75 13.60 -12.33
C ALA A 226 3.00 13.19 -13.79
N GLU A 227 3.92 12.25 -14.05
CA GLU A 227 4.12 11.69 -15.40
C GLU A 227 2.86 10.96 -15.90
N ALA A 228 2.24 10.13 -15.05
CA ALA A 228 0.98 9.46 -15.38
C ALA A 228 -0.13 10.45 -15.75
N ARG A 229 -0.29 11.55 -15.01
CA ARG A 229 -1.27 12.59 -15.33
C ARG A 229 -0.98 13.30 -16.65
N LYS A 230 0.29 13.54 -16.98
CA LYS A 230 0.65 14.12 -18.28
C LYS A 230 0.30 13.18 -19.43
N GLU A 231 0.54 11.89 -19.24
CA GLU A 231 0.29 10.88 -20.27
C GLU A 231 -1.20 10.58 -20.47
N TYR A 232 -1.95 10.46 -19.36
CA TYR A 232 -3.34 10.00 -19.41
C TYR A 232 -4.37 11.15 -19.44
N GLY A 233 -3.97 12.39 -19.16
CA GLY A 233 -4.88 13.52 -19.09
C GLY A 233 -5.98 13.31 -18.04
N ASP A 234 -7.23 13.62 -18.39
CA ASP A 234 -8.41 13.48 -17.53
C ASP A 234 -9.04 12.08 -17.61
N ARG A 235 -8.21 11.02 -17.48
CA ARG A 235 -8.68 9.63 -17.55
C ARG A 235 -9.70 9.30 -16.45
N TYR A 236 -9.59 9.94 -15.28
CA TYR A 236 -10.31 9.59 -14.05
C TYR A 236 -11.18 10.66 -13.44
#